data_AF-A0A0F4QMU2-F1
#
_entry.id   AF-A0A0F4QMU2-F1
#
_cell.length_a   1.000
_cell.length_b   1.000
_cell.length_c   1.000
_cell.angle_alpha   90.00
_cell.angle_beta   90.00
_cell.angle_gamma   90.00
#
_symmetry.space_group_name_H-M   'P 1'
#
loop_
_entity.id
_entity.type
_entity.pdbx_description
1 polymer ?
#
loop_
_entity_poly.entity_id
_entity_poly.type
_entity_poly.pdbx_seq_one_letter_code
_entity_poly.pdbx_strand_id
1 'polypeptide(L)'
;MNTKLNALCLAVILAASGQAMAACSGLAGGASAYLDGETLKVAGSRHSEQFTLSKSGDTLTVTRKVGSSSSCETFFMSQISALEARLGNGADSFNASSISVSQTLYGQYGNDTLISGNQNDRLYGGRGNDTLKGNSGNDQLFGEDGSDTLYGGWGNDQLKGGNHHDKLFGDYNNDTLWGDDGGDLLMGGQGSDVLYGGNDNDYLGGGCRLANANNGYIYEQSSCNSNRDGSDKLYGGAGHDVLSGDKGNDTLYGEDGNDYLTGNGGREDRLHGGNGNDALFENGESNPNGLRWHKAWGNNGDDILFTNSENSNQEGGKDNDVIITSSSGFEAKIHGGKSADYIWSADAAPQGTCGKGKDKGMVFLNSCEGTTWVKDYQGLLSKVDKRSNFNNPYYDAANAVVEMSGEYSGYNNGWRSLGVRPTPLYDIVSSAVFGRWLSDQSTLPYSYYEWRVDYNVGSSGIYGTYFNCMENNVAYMCRHIIQQTETCYNSSGDSISCS
;
A
#
# COMPACT_ATOMS: atom_id res chain seq x y z
N MET A 1 42.11 47.12 -21.66
CA MET A 1 43.53 46.70 -21.62
C MET A 1 43.89 46.36 -20.18
N ASN A 2 43.91 45.07 -19.85
CA ASN A 2 44.85 44.43 -18.91
C ASN A 2 44.49 42.95 -18.86
N THR A 3 44.84 42.29 -19.95
CA THR A 3 44.82 40.85 -20.17
C THR A 3 46.17 40.27 -19.75
N LYS A 4 46.16 39.04 -19.19
CA LYS A 4 47.28 38.07 -19.20
C LYS A 4 48.45 38.28 -18.22
N LEU A 5 48.18 38.49 -16.94
CA LEU A 5 49.10 38.04 -15.89
C LEU A 5 48.30 37.26 -14.86
N ASN A 6 48.30 35.93 -14.97
CA ASN A 6 48.03 34.97 -13.87
C ASN A 6 48.16 33.51 -14.32
N ALA A 7 48.22 33.22 -15.62
CA ALA A 7 48.42 31.85 -16.12
C ALA A 7 49.85 31.30 -15.89
N LEU A 8 50.86 32.17 -15.73
CA LEU A 8 52.26 31.72 -15.62
C LEU A 8 52.68 31.40 -14.16
N CYS A 9 52.03 31.97 -13.15
CA CYS A 9 52.33 31.66 -11.74
C CYS A 9 51.71 30.34 -11.28
N LEU A 10 50.61 29.88 -11.90
CA LEU A 10 49.97 28.61 -11.54
C LEU A 10 50.74 27.40 -12.11
N ALA A 11 51.44 27.57 -13.24
CA ALA A 11 52.20 26.51 -13.89
C ALA A 11 53.44 26.05 -13.09
N VAL A 12 53.98 26.89 -12.21
CA VAL A 12 55.20 26.57 -11.43
C VAL A 12 54.87 25.75 -10.17
N ILE A 13 53.62 25.79 -9.67
CA ILE A 13 53.18 24.96 -8.54
C ILE A 13 52.67 23.58 -9.01
N LEU A 14 52.21 23.48 -10.27
CA LEU A 14 51.67 22.23 -10.86
C LEU A 14 52.73 21.18 -11.24
N ALA A 15 54.02 21.51 -11.22
CA ALA A 15 55.08 20.55 -11.57
C ALA A 15 55.45 19.57 -10.43
N ALA A 16 54.89 19.72 -9.23
CA ALA A 16 55.27 18.92 -8.04
C ALA A 16 54.21 17.91 -7.57
N SER A 17 53.05 17.81 -8.22
CA SER A 17 52.04 16.79 -7.91
C SER A 17 51.53 16.18 -9.20
N GLY A 18 51.93 14.93 -9.47
CA GLY A 18 51.63 14.18 -10.69
C GLY A 18 50.17 13.73 -10.82
N GLN A 19 49.21 14.62 -10.60
CA GLN A 19 47.82 14.40 -10.96
C GLN A 19 47.45 15.38 -12.07
N ALA A 20 47.23 14.84 -13.26
CA ALA A 20 46.61 15.57 -14.35
C ALA A 20 45.17 15.92 -13.92
N MET A 21 44.99 17.09 -13.32
CA MET A 21 43.66 17.69 -13.22
C MET A 21 43.25 18.04 -14.65
N ALA A 22 42.22 17.39 -15.16
CA ALA A 22 41.61 17.79 -16.42
C ALA A 22 41.27 19.28 -16.32
N ALA A 23 41.88 20.11 -17.17
CA ALA A 23 41.62 21.54 -17.14
C ALA A 23 40.16 21.75 -17.55
N CYS A 24 39.31 22.13 -16.58
CA CYS A 24 37.92 22.46 -16.84
C CYS A 24 37.86 23.67 -17.78
N SER A 25 37.34 23.44 -18.99
CA SER A 25 37.25 24.43 -20.07
C SER A 25 35.95 25.24 -20.03
N GLY A 26 35.19 25.12 -18.95
CA GLY A 26 33.84 25.63 -18.80
C GLY A 26 32.78 24.74 -19.43
N LEU A 27 31.54 24.90 -18.95
CA LEU A 27 30.38 24.27 -19.56
C LEU A 27 30.08 24.89 -20.94
N ALA A 28 29.65 24.06 -21.89
CA ALA A 28 29.40 24.46 -23.27
C ALA A 28 28.07 23.91 -23.80
N GLY A 29 27.65 24.39 -24.97
CA GLY A 29 26.46 23.87 -25.65
C GLY A 29 25.13 24.36 -25.05
N GLY A 30 25.12 25.53 -24.43
CA GLY A 30 23.92 26.15 -23.85
C GLY A 30 23.73 25.91 -22.36
N ALA A 31 24.46 24.95 -21.78
CA ALA A 31 24.51 24.75 -20.33
C ALA A 31 25.49 25.72 -19.67
N SER A 32 25.27 26.00 -18.39
CA SER A 32 26.10 26.90 -17.58
C SER A 32 26.12 26.52 -16.10
N ALA A 33 27.18 26.91 -15.40
CA ALA A 33 27.27 26.86 -13.95
C ALA A 33 27.96 28.13 -13.47
N TYR A 34 27.39 28.81 -12.47
CA TYR A 34 27.94 30.07 -11.94
C TYR A 34 27.45 30.33 -10.52
N LEU A 35 28.16 31.20 -9.80
CA LEU A 35 27.73 31.68 -8.48
C LEU A 35 26.87 32.93 -8.61
N ASP A 36 25.71 32.92 -7.96
CA ASP A 36 24.86 34.07 -7.70
C ASP A 36 24.84 34.33 -6.19
N GLY A 37 25.70 35.23 -5.73
CA GLY A 37 26.04 35.33 -4.32
C GLY A 37 26.72 34.04 -3.81
N GLU A 38 26.14 33.42 -2.79
CA GLU A 38 26.60 32.13 -2.23
C GLU A 38 25.82 30.93 -2.79
N THR A 39 24.95 31.13 -3.79
CA THR A 39 24.19 30.05 -4.43
C THR A 39 24.87 29.62 -5.72
N LEU A 40 25.22 28.33 -5.84
CA LEU A 40 25.66 27.74 -7.09
C LEU A 40 24.45 27.44 -7.97
N LYS A 41 24.36 28.11 -9.12
CA LYS A 41 23.33 27.88 -10.13
C LYS A 41 23.88 27.02 -11.25
N VAL A 42 23.19 25.94 -11.58
CA VAL A 42 23.44 25.08 -12.73
C VAL A 42 22.24 25.15 -13.68
N ALA A 43 22.49 25.39 -14.96
CA ALA A 43 21.46 25.35 -15.98
C ALA A 43 21.88 24.38 -17.08
N GLY A 44 21.01 23.44 -17.43
CA GLY A 44 21.18 22.57 -18.58
C GLY A 44 20.72 23.21 -19.88
N SER A 45 20.59 22.41 -20.93
CA SER A 45 20.19 22.89 -22.25
C SER A 45 18.99 22.10 -22.80
N ARG A 46 18.82 22.10 -24.12
CA ARG A 46 17.78 21.31 -24.81
C ARG A 46 18.18 19.85 -25.07
N HIS A 47 19.38 19.45 -24.65
CA HIS A 47 19.96 18.14 -24.92
C HIS A 47 19.85 17.28 -23.67
N SER A 48 19.72 15.97 -23.83
CA SER A 48 19.90 15.02 -22.72
C SER A 48 21.32 15.08 -22.17
N GLU A 49 21.42 15.39 -20.88
CA GLU A 49 22.63 15.75 -20.17
C GLU A 49 22.80 14.93 -18.89
N GLN A 50 24.05 14.66 -18.53
CA GLN A 50 24.38 14.08 -17.23
C GLN A 50 25.28 15.06 -16.47
N PHE A 51 24.79 15.57 -15.35
CA PHE A 51 25.52 16.39 -14.40
C PHE A 51 25.95 15.57 -13.20
N THR A 52 27.24 15.58 -12.90
CA THR A 52 27.80 14.95 -11.70
C THR A 52 28.63 15.96 -10.93
N LEU A 53 28.33 16.09 -9.65
CA LEU A 53 29.07 16.95 -8.74
C LEU A 53 30.04 16.12 -7.90
N SER A 54 31.32 16.48 -7.95
CA SER A 54 32.37 15.80 -7.23
C SER A 54 33.20 16.78 -6.41
N LYS A 55 33.41 16.44 -5.14
CA LYS A 55 34.19 17.24 -4.20
C LYS A 55 35.57 16.60 -3.97
N SER A 56 36.61 17.42 -4.04
CA SER A 56 37.98 17.07 -3.66
C SER A 56 38.59 18.20 -2.83
N GLY A 57 38.74 17.97 -1.52
CA GLY A 57 39.08 19.03 -0.58
C GLY A 57 38.01 20.12 -0.56
N ASP A 58 38.42 21.39 -0.75
CA ASP A 58 37.51 22.53 -0.90
C ASP A 58 37.07 22.77 -2.35
N THR A 59 37.57 22.01 -3.32
CA THR A 59 37.18 22.19 -4.73
C THR A 59 35.97 21.34 -5.06
N LEU A 60 34.94 21.97 -5.59
CA LEU A 60 33.79 21.34 -6.24
C LEU A 60 34.00 21.36 -7.74
N THR A 61 33.81 20.22 -8.40
CA THR A 61 33.78 20.12 -9.86
C THR A 61 32.39 19.72 -10.32
N VAL A 62 31.76 20.57 -11.13
CA VAL A 62 30.52 20.28 -11.85
C VAL A 62 30.90 19.72 -13.21
N THR A 63 30.64 18.43 -13.45
CA THR A 63 30.91 17.77 -14.73
C THR A 63 29.60 17.58 -15.48
N ARG A 64 29.56 18.01 -16.74
CA ARG A 64 28.45 17.77 -17.67
C ARG A 64 28.90 16.83 -18.78
N LYS A 65 28.07 15.86 -19.12
CA LYS A 65 28.28 14.94 -20.23
C LYS A 65 27.06 14.95 -21.17
N VAL A 66 27.33 14.98 -22.48
CA VAL A 66 26.33 14.81 -23.54
C VAL A 66 26.87 13.82 -24.55
N GLY A 67 26.23 12.65 -24.66
CA GLY A 67 26.75 11.53 -25.44
C GLY A 67 28.18 11.16 -24.98
N SER A 68 29.16 11.30 -25.87
CA SER A 68 30.58 11.08 -25.57
C SER A 68 31.36 12.33 -25.16
N SER A 69 30.75 13.52 -25.24
CA SER A 69 31.40 14.79 -24.93
C SER A 69 31.28 15.11 -23.44
N SER A 70 32.37 15.58 -22.83
CA SER A 70 32.41 16.01 -21.42
C SER A 70 32.98 17.42 -21.30
N SER A 71 32.42 18.20 -20.39
CA SER A 71 32.84 19.56 -20.03
C SER A 71 32.69 19.74 -18.52
N CYS A 72 33.48 20.61 -17.90
CA CYS A 72 33.35 20.87 -16.47
C CYS A 72 33.63 22.33 -16.10
N GLU A 73 33.19 22.70 -14.89
CA GLU A 73 33.43 23.98 -14.22
C GLU A 73 33.79 23.71 -12.75
N THR A 74 34.63 24.55 -12.14
CA THR A 74 35.10 24.35 -10.76
C THR A 74 34.80 25.54 -9.86
N PHE A 75 34.42 25.26 -8.61
CA PHE A 75 34.10 26.24 -7.57
C PHE A 75 34.77 25.87 -6.25
N PHE A 76 34.81 26.81 -5.31
CA PHE A 76 35.19 26.52 -3.92
C PHE A 76 33.93 26.24 -3.09
N MET A 77 33.90 25.09 -2.41
CA MET A 77 32.80 24.71 -1.51
C MET A 77 32.62 25.73 -0.39
N SER A 78 33.69 26.36 0.07
CA SER A 78 33.66 27.45 1.06
C SER A 78 32.87 28.69 0.64
N GLN A 79 32.51 28.82 -0.64
CA GLN A 79 31.69 29.93 -1.16
C GLN A 79 30.22 29.55 -1.39
N ILE A 80 29.87 28.29 -1.19
CA ILE A 80 28.56 27.75 -1.56
C ILE A 80 27.76 27.45 -0.29
N SER A 81 26.65 28.16 -0.12
CA SER A 81 25.67 27.91 0.94
C SER A 81 24.45 27.13 0.45
N ALA A 82 24.17 27.17 -0.85
CA ALA A 82 23.03 26.50 -1.48
C ALA A 82 23.30 26.18 -2.95
N LEU A 83 22.54 25.25 -3.51
CA LEU A 83 22.60 24.87 -4.92
C LEU A 83 21.22 24.93 -5.57
N GLU A 84 21.13 25.50 -6.76
CA GLU A 84 19.94 25.45 -7.60
C GLU A 84 20.29 24.88 -8.98
N ALA A 85 19.54 23.90 -9.48
CA ALA A 85 19.73 23.34 -10.82
C ALA A 85 18.44 23.35 -11.63
N ARG A 86 18.51 23.75 -12.91
CA ARG A 86 17.38 23.71 -13.87
C ARG A 86 17.83 23.04 -15.16
N LEU A 87 17.38 21.83 -15.46
CA LEU A 87 18.03 20.96 -16.46
C LEU A 87 17.55 21.20 -17.90
N GLY A 88 16.26 21.45 -18.12
CA GLY A 88 15.77 22.00 -19.38
C GLY A 88 14.80 21.09 -20.09
N ASN A 89 15.11 20.65 -21.32
CA ASN A 89 14.17 19.85 -22.12
C ASN A 89 14.67 18.44 -22.45
N GLY A 90 15.88 18.10 -22.05
CA GLY A 90 16.45 16.79 -22.31
C GLY A 90 15.98 15.79 -21.27
N ALA A 91 16.05 14.49 -21.57
CA ALA A 91 16.10 13.49 -20.50
C ALA A 91 17.45 13.62 -19.79
N ASP A 92 17.44 14.27 -18.63
CA ASP A 92 18.62 14.72 -17.92
C ASP A 92 18.86 13.92 -16.63
N SER A 93 20.10 13.90 -16.15
CA SER A 93 20.44 13.32 -14.86
C SER A 93 21.29 14.29 -14.07
N PHE A 94 20.92 14.55 -12.83
CA PHE A 94 21.66 15.41 -11.92
C PHE A 94 21.94 14.67 -10.62
N ASN A 95 23.22 14.42 -10.34
CA ASN A 95 23.64 13.74 -9.11
C ASN A 95 24.51 14.66 -8.25
N ALA A 96 23.93 15.05 -7.10
CA ALA A 96 24.57 15.86 -6.08
C ALA A 96 24.60 15.16 -4.69
N SER A 97 24.55 13.82 -4.68
CA SER A 97 24.63 12.99 -3.46
C SER A 97 25.84 13.24 -2.57
N SER A 98 26.95 13.75 -3.13
CA SER A 98 28.16 14.05 -2.37
C SER A 98 28.19 15.45 -1.74
N ILE A 99 27.12 16.24 -1.92
CA ILE A 99 27.09 17.67 -1.63
C ILE A 99 26.21 17.94 -0.41
N SER A 100 26.78 18.58 0.61
CA SER A 100 26.14 18.81 1.93
C SER A 100 25.61 20.23 2.11
N VAL A 101 25.13 20.85 1.03
CA VAL A 101 24.35 22.11 1.09
C VAL A 101 22.93 21.82 0.62
N SER A 102 21.96 22.63 1.04
CA SER A 102 20.57 22.50 0.58
C SER A 102 20.48 22.75 -0.93
N GLN A 103 19.64 21.96 -1.58
CA GLN A 103 19.53 21.86 -3.03
C GLN A 103 18.10 22.12 -3.47
N THR A 104 17.95 22.80 -4.60
CA THR A 104 16.67 22.94 -5.30
C THR A 104 16.88 22.53 -6.76
N LEU A 105 16.32 21.39 -7.14
CA LEU A 105 16.55 20.77 -8.43
C LEU A 105 15.25 20.78 -9.25
N TYR A 106 15.32 21.18 -10.50
CA TYR A 106 14.20 21.19 -11.45
C TYR A 106 14.61 20.42 -12.71
N GLY A 107 13.95 19.30 -13.00
CA GLY A 107 14.12 18.53 -14.24
C GLY A 107 13.58 19.31 -15.45
N GLN A 108 12.32 19.73 -15.32
CA GLN A 108 11.52 20.56 -16.22
C GLN A 108 10.77 19.81 -17.32
N TYR A 109 11.44 19.38 -18.39
CA TYR A 109 10.81 18.51 -19.39
C TYR A 109 11.77 17.38 -19.75
N GLY A 110 11.22 16.19 -19.97
CA GLY A 110 12.01 15.01 -20.28
C GLY A 110 11.80 13.97 -19.19
N ASN A 111 12.45 12.82 -19.33
CA ASN A 111 12.44 11.82 -18.28
C ASN A 111 13.75 11.98 -17.51
N ASP A 112 13.66 12.63 -16.36
CA ASP A 112 14.79 13.13 -15.60
C ASP A 112 15.13 12.21 -14.42
N THR A 113 16.38 12.25 -13.99
CA THR A 113 16.83 11.58 -12.77
C THR A 113 17.53 12.58 -11.86
N LEU A 114 16.86 12.96 -10.77
CA LEU A 114 17.33 13.96 -9.81
C LEU A 114 17.71 13.27 -8.50
N ILE A 115 18.98 13.37 -8.10
CA ILE A 115 19.48 12.79 -6.84
C ILE A 115 20.13 13.91 -6.04
N SER A 116 19.53 14.26 -4.90
CA SER A 116 20.01 15.33 -4.03
C SER A 116 20.98 14.85 -2.95
N GLY A 117 21.30 15.70 -1.97
CA GLY A 117 22.34 15.52 -0.98
C GLY A 117 21.83 14.88 0.32
N ASN A 118 22.48 15.21 1.44
CA ASN A 118 22.05 14.75 2.77
C ASN A 118 21.49 15.90 3.63
N GLN A 119 20.91 16.90 2.99
CA GLN A 119 20.31 18.08 3.63
C GLN A 119 18.86 18.17 3.19
N ASN A 120 18.07 19.02 3.86
CA ASN A 120 16.70 19.28 3.43
C ASN A 120 16.67 19.93 2.04
N ASP A 121 16.24 19.16 1.06
CA ASP A 121 16.31 19.47 -0.35
C ASP A 121 14.90 19.60 -0.96
N ARG A 122 14.82 20.20 -2.15
CA ARG A 122 13.60 20.33 -2.95
C ARG A 122 13.83 19.84 -4.36
N LEU A 123 13.03 18.90 -4.83
CA LEU A 123 13.15 18.31 -6.15
C LEU A 123 11.82 18.42 -6.87
N TYR A 124 11.86 18.88 -8.12
CA TYR A 124 10.72 19.01 -9.01
C TYR A 124 11.05 18.25 -10.30
N GLY A 125 10.31 17.20 -10.61
CA GLY A 125 10.46 16.41 -11.82
C GLY A 125 10.12 17.27 -13.04
N GLY A 126 8.87 17.70 -13.14
CA GLY A 126 8.40 18.50 -14.24
C GLY A 126 7.47 17.70 -15.12
N ARG A 127 7.69 17.74 -16.43
CA ARG A 127 6.94 16.93 -17.38
C ARG A 127 7.77 15.75 -17.86
N GLY A 128 7.17 14.58 -17.83
CA GLY A 128 7.77 13.32 -18.27
C GLY A 128 7.83 12.35 -17.10
N ASN A 129 8.43 11.19 -17.33
CA ASN A 129 8.50 10.15 -16.30
C ASN A 129 9.84 10.26 -15.58
N ASP A 130 9.81 10.85 -14.40
CA ASP A 130 10.96 11.27 -13.64
C ASP A 130 11.30 10.30 -12.50
N THR A 131 12.55 10.34 -12.06
CA THR A 131 13.03 9.62 -10.88
C THR A 131 13.70 10.59 -9.92
N LEU A 132 13.11 10.80 -8.76
CA LEU A 132 13.57 11.74 -7.74
C LEU A 132 14.04 10.99 -6.49
N LYS A 133 15.17 11.43 -5.93
CA LYS A 133 15.71 10.85 -4.69
C LYS A 133 16.27 11.91 -3.74
N GLY A 134 15.66 12.03 -2.57
CA GLY A 134 16.04 12.96 -1.48
C GLY A 134 17.30 12.54 -0.72
N ASN A 135 17.44 11.23 -0.48
CA ASN A 135 18.49 10.58 0.32
C ASN A 135 18.39 10.83 1.83
N SER A 136 18.82 11.97 2.36
CA SER A 136 18.77 12.21 3.80
C SER A 136 18.45 13.67 4.06
N GLY A 137 17.71 13.94 5.12
CA GLY A 137 17.14 15.26 5.34
C GLY A 137 15.62 15.17 5.33
N ASN A 138 14.95 16.26 5.66
CA ASN A 138 13.50 16.35 5.49
C ASN A 138 13.25 17.02 4.14
N ASP A 139 13.03 16.21 3.12
CA ASP A 139 13.01 16.59 1.72
C ASP A 139 11.59 16.84 1.23
N GLN A 140 11.49 17.63 0.15
CA GLN A 140 10.24 17.83 -0.58
C GLN A 140 10.42 17.41 -2.04
N LEU A 141 9.72 16.37 -2.47
CA LEU A 141 9.79 15.82 -3.81
C LEU A 141 8.43 15.98 -4.50
N PHE A 142 8.44 16.53 -5.71
CA PHE A 142 7.26 16.73 -6.54
C PHE A 142 7.51 16.10 -7.91
N GLY A 143 6.76 15.07 -8.29
CA GLY A 143 6.81 14.45 -9.62
C GLY A 143 6.30 15.40 -10.70
N GLU A 144 5.10 15.92 -10.47
CA GLU A 144 4.35 16.83 -11.34
C GLU A 144 3.55 16.10 -12.45
N ASP A 145 3.99 16.09 -13.72
CA ASP A 145 3.19 15.54 -14.82
C ASP A 145 3.90 14.37 -15.50
N GLY A 146 3.41 13.15 -15.26
CA GLY A 146 3.96 11.93 -15.85
C GLY A 146 3.94 10.79 -14.84
N SER A 147 4.41 9.62 -15.24
CA SER A 147 4.51 8.48 -14.31
C SER A 147 5.86 8.47 -13.63
N ASP A 148 5.91 9.01 -12.42
CA ASP A 148 7.11 9.32 -11.67
C ASP A 148 7.47 8.26 -10.63
N THR A 149 8.70 8.31 -10.15
CA THR A 149 9.17 7.49 -9.03
C THR A 149 9.96 8.32 -8.05
N LEU A 150 9.44 8.46 -6.82
CA LEU A 150 9.97 9.31 -5.78
C LEU A 150 10.44 8.47 -4.59
N TYR A 151 11.66 8.74 -4.12
CA TYR A 151 12.25 8.13 -2.93
C TYR A 151 12.64 9.24 -1.93
N GLY A 152 11.99 9.30 -0.78
CA GLY A 152 12.31 10.24 0.29
C GLY A 152 13.70 9.94 0.87
N GLY A 153 13.82 8.77 1.50
CA GLY A 153 15.07 8.29 2.05
C GLY A 153 15.05 8.38 3.57
N TRP A 154 15.99 9.10 4.17
CA TRP A 154 16.06 9.26 5.62
C TRP A 154 15.60 10.64 6.04
N GLY A 155 14.50 10.70 6.79
CA GLY A 155 14.03 11.93 7.40
C GLY A 155 12.52 12.00 7.29
N ASN A 156 11.94 13.11 7.73
CA ASN A 156 10.49 13.27 7.60
C ASN A 156 10.22 13.98 6.28
N ASP A 157 9.92 13.21 5.24
CA ASP A 157 9.83 13.65 3.87
C ASP A 157 8.40 13.97 3.44
N GLN A 158 8.29 14.80 2.40
CA GLN A 158 7.03 15.15 1.75
C GLN A 158 7.13 14.81 0.27
N LEU A 159 6.33 13.85 -0.19
CA LEU A 159 6.34 13.36 -1.55
C LEU A 159 4.98 13.61 -2.20
N LYS A 160 4.98 14.20 -3.39
CA LYS A 160 3.79 14.45 -4.19
C LYS A 160 3.98 13.87 -5.59
N GLY A 161 3.14 12.92 -5.99
CA GLY A 161 3.14 12.29 -7.31
C GLY A 161 2.75 13.30 -8.37
N GLY A 162 1.46 13.64 -8.42
CA GLY A 162 0.93 14.62 -9.35
C GLY A 162 -0.11 14.00 -10.27
N ASN A 163 0.09 14.09 -11.59
CA ASN A 163 -0.84 13.45 -12.52
C ASN A 163 -0.23 12.16 -13.07
N HIS A 164 -1.08 11.18 -13.36
CA HIS A 164 -0.78 9.83 -13.85
C HIS A 164 -0.29 8.90 -12.75
N HIS A 165 0.12 7.68 -13.12
CA HIS A 165 0.41 6.61 -12.16
C HIS A 165 1.83 6.74 -11.62
N ASP A 166 1.94 7.03 -10.33
CA ASP A 166 3.17 7.32 -9.62
C ASP A 166 3.57 6.22 -8.63
N LYS A 167 4.85 6.26 -8.25
CA LYS A 167 5.43 5.39 -7.21
C LYS A 167 6.12 6.24 -6.17
N LEU A 168 5.59 6.26 -4.96
CA LEU A 168 6.11 7.06 -3.85
C LEU A 168 6.58 6.14 -2.72
N PHE A 169 7.81 6.34 -2.28
CA PHE A 169 8.43 5.61 -1.19
C PHE A 169 8.95 6.60 -0.15
N GLY A 170 8.34 6.64 1.04
CA GLY A 170 8.83 7.44 2.17
C GLY A 170 10.17 6.94 2.69
N ASP A 171 10.33 5.61 2.70
CA ASP A 171 11.51 4.86 3.18
C ASP A 171 11.64 4.85 4.71
N TYR A 172 12.26 5.86 5.32
CA TYR A 172 12.59 5.87 6.75
C TYR A 172 12.13 7.15 7.42
N ASN A 173 11.64 7.00 8.65
CA ASN A 173 11.06 8.04 9.50
C ASN A 173 9.62 8.39 9.09
N ASN A 174 9.10 9.53 9.56
CA ASN A 174 7.67 9.81 9.48
C ASN A 174 7.39 10.69 8.27
N ASP A 175 6.79 10.09 7.25
CA ASP A 175 6.64 10.68 5.94
C ASP A 175 5.20 11.11 5.66
N THR A 176 5.04 11.98 4.66
CA THR A 176 3.73 12.31 4.12
C THR A 176 3.74 12.22 2.60
N LEU A 177 2.88 11.37 2.06
CA LEU A 177 2.81 11.03 0.64
C LEU A 177 1.42 11.40 0.08
N TRP A 178 1.41 12.00 -1.10
CA TRP A 178 0.21 12.29 -1.88
C TRP A 178 0.38 11.71 -3.30
N GLY A 179 -0.52 10.82 -3.71
CA GLY A 179 -0.60 10.33 -5.09
C GLY A 179 -1.18 11.39 -6.04
N ASP A 180 -2.33 11.95 -5.64
CA ASP A 180 -3.16 12.91 -6.38
C ASP A 180 -4.01 12.27 -7.50
N ASP A 181 -3.70 12.50 -8.78
CA ASP A 181 -4.55 12.06 -9.89
C ASP A 181 -3.93 10.83 -10.57
N GLY A 182 -4.57 9.67 -10.49
CA GLY A 182 -4.13 8.44 -11.17
C GLY A 182 -3.99 7.29 -10.18
N GLY A 183 -3.94 6.05 -10.69
CA GLY A 183 -3.80 4.89 -9.81
C GLY A 183 -2.37 4.69 -9.32
N ASP A 184 -2.09 5.01 -8.06
CA ASP A 184 -0.75 5.15 -7.51
C ASP A 184 -0.31 4.00 -6.61
N LEU A 185 1.01 3.88 -6.41
CA LEU A 185 1.58 3.04 -5.35
C LEU A 185 2.31 3.91 -4.34
N LEU A 186 1.79 3.94 -3.11
CA LEU A 186 2.37 4.65 -1.99
C LEU A 186 2.82 3.65 -0.93
N MET A 187 4.09 3.75 -0.53
CA MET A 187 4.68 2.96 0.56
C MET A 187 5.27 3.92 1.58
N GLY A 188 4.73 3.96 2.81
CA GLY A 188 5.23 4.80 3.90
C GLY A 188 6.64 4.38 4.29
N GLY A 189 6.82 3.11 4.63
CA GLY A 189 8.14 2.53 4.93
C GLY A 189 8.28 2.29 6.43
N GLN A 190 9.28 2.90 7.07
CA GLN A 190 9.45 2.79 8.52
C GLN A 190 9.06 4.08 9.22
N GLY A 191 7.96 4.10 9.94
CA GLY A 191 7.64 5.24 10.77
C GLY A 191 6.16 5.30 11.02
N SER A 192 5.71 6.45 11.52
CA SER A 192 4.29 6.79 11.54
C SER A 192 4.01 7.71 10.37
N ASP A 193 3.44 7.14 9.33
CA ASP A 193 3.29 7.76 8.02
C ASP A 193 1.87 8.23 7.76
N VAL A 194 1.73 9.17 6.83
CA VAL A 194 0.43 9.65 6.36
C VAL A 194 0.38 9.59 4.84
N LEU A 195 -0.49 8.74 4.30
CA LEU A 195 -0.60 8.47 2.87
C LEU A 195 -1.99 8.90 2.38
N TYR A 196 -2.02 9.62 1.27
CA TYR A 196 -3.23 9.99 0.55
C TYR A 196 -3.12 9.46 -0.88
N GLY A 197 -4.00 8.54 -1.26
CA GLY A 197 -4.08 8.01 -2.64
C GLY A 197 -4.53 9.12 -3.57
N GLY A 198 -5.80 9.49 -3.50
CA GLY A 198 -6.34 10.63 -4.24
C GLY A 198 -7.51 10.21 -5.11
N ASN A 199 -7.36 10.30 -6.42
CA ASN A 199 -8.36 9.89 -7.40
C ASN A 199 -7.90 8.63 -8.13
N ASP A 200 -8.84 7.81 -8.57
CA ASP A 200 -8.62 6.51 -9.21
C ASP A 200 -8.17 5.45 -8.19
N ASN A 201 -7.82 4.25 -8.67
CA ASN A 201 -7.63 3.10 -7.80
C ASN A 201 -6.18 3.01 -7.30
N ASP A 202 -5.99 3.14 -5.99
CA ASP A 202 -4.68 3.28 -5.36
C ASP A 202 -4.24 2.07 -4.53
N TYR A 203 -2.93 1.96 -4.34
CA TYR A 203 -2.28 0.93 -3.54
C TYR A 203 -1.43 1.56 -2.44
N LEU A 204 -1.89 1.48 -1.20
CA LEU A 204 -1.27 2.13 -0.04
C LEU A 204 -0.80 1.09 0.99
N GLY A 205 0.50 1.06 1.26
CA GLY A 205 1.09 0.34 2.38
C GLY A 205 1.68 1.30 3.40
N GLY A 206 1.26 1.23 4.67
CA GLY A 206 1.92 1.97 5.75
C GLY A 206 3.39 1.58 5.87
N GLY A 207 3.66 0.29 5.74
CA GLY A 207 5.00 -0.27 5.88
C GLY A 207 5.87 -0.41 4.64
N CYS A 208 6.96 -1.16 4.84
CA CYS A 208 7.83 -1.68 3.78
C CYS A 208 7.16 -2.70 2.83
N ARG A 209 5.93 -3.14 3.15
CA ARG A 209 5.20 -4.18 2.41
C ARG A 209 3.73 -3.82 2.29
N LEU A 210 3.20 -3.99 1.09
CA LEU A 210 1.77 -4.04 0.85
C LEU A 210 1.37 -5.51 0.89
N ALA A 211 0.66 -5.91 1.93
CA ALA A 211 0.26 -7.29 2.13
C ALA A 211 -1.26 -7.44 1.99
N ASN A 212 -1.68 -8.63 1.58
CA ASN A 212 -3.06 -9.06 1.71
C ASN A 212 -3.35 -9.62 3.11
N ALA A 213 -4.62 -9.95 3.37
CA ALA A 213 -5.08 -10.51 4.64
C ALA A 213 -4.40 -11.82 5.09
N ASN A 214 -3.72 -12.56 4.22
CA ASN A 214 -2.94 -13.75 4.64
C ASN A 214 -1.46 -13.45 4.90
N ASN A 215 -1.09 -12.17 4.95
CA ASN A 215 0.30 -11.71 4.91
C ASN A 215 1.03 -12.14 3.62
N GLY A 216 0.30 -12.42 2.54
CA GLY A 216 0.87 -12.59 1.21
C GLY A 216 1.27 -11.23 0.64
N TYR A 217 2.50 -11.11 0.17
CA TYR A 217 3.00 -9.82 -0.31
C TYR A 217 2.47 -9.53 -1.72
N ILE A 218 1.73 -8.43 -1.83
CA ILE A 218 1.33 -7.81 -3.09
C ILE A 218 2.53 -7.01 -3.62
N TYR A 219 3.17 -6.24 -2.73
CA TYR A 219 4.43 -5.55 -2.99
C TYR A 219 5.39 -5.65 -1.79
N GLU A 220 6.68 -5.79 -2.07
CA GLU A 220 7.73 -5.74 -1.05
C GLU A 220 8.87 -4.84 -1.52
N GLN A 221 9.20 -3.85 -0.69
CA GLN A 221 10.31 -2.96 -0.95
C GLN A 221 11.64 -3.58 -0.50
N SER A 222 12.53 -3.86 -1.46
CA SER A 222 13.77 -4.62 -1.22
C SER A 222 14.79 -4.01 -0.24
N SER A 223 14.70 -2.71 0.06
CA SER A 223 15.64 -1.94 0.89
C SER A 223 15.08 -1.50 2.24
N CYS A 224 13.85 -1.91 2.58
CA CYS A 224 13.16 -1.47 3.78
C CYS A 224 13.08 -2.61 4.81
N ASN A 225 13.25 -2.27 6.10
CA ASN A 225 13.29 -3.25 7.19
C ASN A 225 12.04 -3.14 8.08
N SER A 226 11.17 -4.15 8.03
CA SER A 226 9.84 -4.17 8.67
C SER A 226 9.82 -4.43 10.19
N ASN A 227 10.82 -3.91 10.91
CA ASN A 227 10.95 -4.09 12.36
C ASN A 227 10.74 -2.77 13.13
N ARG A 228 10.37 -1.71 12.41
CA ARG A 228 10.16 -0.35 12.94
C ARG A 228 8.89 0.32 12.42
N ASP A 229 8.03 -0.47 11.81
CA ASP A 229 6.65 -0.20 11.43
C ASP A 229 5.95 0.53 12.58
N GLY A 230 5.28 1.64 12.27
CA GLY A 230 4.84 2.61 13.26
C GLY A 230 3.34 2.58 13.46
N SER A 231 2.65 3.65 13.10
CA SER A 231 1.21 3.79 13.35
C SER A 231 0.72 4.77 12.32
N ASP A 232 0.11 4.22 11.29
CA ASP A 232 0.00 4.89 10.02
C ASP A 232 -1.43 5.38 9.79
N LYS A 233 -1.55 6.37 8.91
CA LYS A 233 -2.84 6.89 8.45
C LYS A 233 -2.90 6.83 6.95
N LEU A 234 -3.78 5.98 6.44
CA LEU A 234 -3.98 5.77 5.03
C LEU A 234 -5.37 6.28 4.65
N TYR A 235 -5.42 7.09 3.60
CA TYR A 235 -6.64 7.62 3.00
C TYR A 235 -6.62 7.18 1.53
N GLY A 236 -7.54 6.29 1.13
CA GLY A 236 -7.69 5.81 -0.24
C GLY A 236 -8.10 6.97 -1.15
N GLY A 237 -9.28 7.53 -0.91
CA GLY A 237 -9.78 8.68 -1.65
C GLY A 237 -10.96 8.27 -2.51
N ALA A 238 -10.99 8.72 -3.76
CA ALA A 238 -12.01 8.31 -4.71
C ALA A 238 -11.46 7.21 -5.60
N GLY A 239 -11.99 6.00 -5.54
CA GLY A 239 -11.34 4.90 -6.23
C GLY A 239 -11.87 3.55 -5.82
N HIS A 240 -11.09 2.51 -6.05
CA HIS A 240 -11.31 1.18 -5.50
C HIS A 240 -9.95 0.76 -4.97
N ASP A 241 -9.71 1.09 -3.71
CA ASP A 241 -8.37 1.21 -3.17
C ASP A 241 -7.96 -0.03 -2.38
N VAL A 242 -6.64 -0.24 -2.29
CA VAL A 242 -6.03 -1.38 -1.58
C VAL A 242 -5.12 -0.83 -0.50
N LEU A 243 -5.57 -0.92 0.75
CA LEU A 243 -4.87 -0.37 1.91
C LEU A 243 -4.36 -1.49 2.82
N SER A 244 -3.11 -1.40 3.24
CA SER A 244 -2.49 -2.27 4.23
C SER A 244 -1.82 -1.44 5.32
N GLY A 245 -2.29 -1.59 6.56
CA GLY A 245 -1.74 -0.94 7.75
C GLY A 245 -0.29 -1.33 7.96
N ASP A 246 -0.01 -2.63 8.00
CA ASP A 246 1.24 -3.27 8.42
C ASP A 246 1.25 -3.64 9.92
N LYS A 247 2.39 -3.60 10.62
CA LYS A 247 2.40 -3.66 12.08
C LYS A 247 2.29 -2.26 12.64
N GLY A 248 1.18 -1.96 13.30
CA GLY A 248 1.14 -0.70 14.02
C GLY A 248 -0.07 -0.57 14.91
N ASN A 249 -0.57 0.65 15.03
CA ASN A 249 -1.98 0.84 15.38
C ASN A 249 -2.49 1.79 14.32
N ASP A 250 -2.97 1.20 13.25
CA ASP A 250 -3.11 1.90 11.98
C ASP A 250 -4.53 2.42 11.84
N THR A 251 -4.70 3.46 11.04
CA THR A 251 -6.02 4.02 10.73
C THR A 251 -6.16 4.12 9.22
N LEU A 252 -7.07 3.32 8.68
CA LEU A 252 -7.31 3.20 7.25
C LEU A 252 -8.69 3.74 6.95
N TYR A 253 -8.78 4.61 5.95
CA TYR A 253 -10.00 5.15 5.38
C TYR A 253 -10.03 4.80 3.90
N GLY A 254 -10.98 3.98 3.45
CA GLY A 254 -11.21 3.74 2.03
C GLY A 254 -11.75 4.99 1.34
N GLU A 255 -12.75 5.61 1.98
CA GLU A 255 -13.46 6.80 1.51
C GLU A 255 -14.51 6.50 0.43
N ASP A 256 -14.30 6.82 -0.85
CA ASP A 256 -15.28 6.63 -1.92
C ASP A 256 -14.91 5.44 -2.81
N GLY A 257 -15.84 4.50 -2.95
CA GLY A 257 -15.80 3.34 -3.82
C GLY A 257 -15.65 2.03 -3.06
N ASN A 258 -15.31 0.94 -3.75
CA ASN A 258 -15.30 -0.41 -3.20
C ASN A 258 -13.87 -0.78 -2.81
N ASP A 259 -13.56 -0.65 -1.53
CA ASP A 259 -12.18 -0.69 -1.06
C ASP A 259 -11.82 -2.01 -0.37
N TYR A 260 -10.53 -2.34 -0.38
CA TYR A 260 -9.95 -3.45 0.36
C TYR A 260 -8.99 -2.93 1.42
N LEU A 261 -9.37 -3.10 2.68
CA LEU A 261 -8.59 -2.62 3.81
C LEU A 261 -8.10 -3.80 4.65
N THR A 262 -6.81 -3.80 4.97
CA THR A 262 -6.17 -4.82 5.81
C THR A 262 -5.35 -4.17 6.91
N GLY A 263 -5.60 -4.53 8.17
CA GLY A 263 -4.71 -4.11 9.27
C GLY A 263 -3.31 -4.73 9.14
N ASN A 264 -3.24 -6.05 8.91
CA ASN A 264 -2.00 -6.85 8.75
C ASN A 264 -1.03 -6.89 9.95
N GLY A 265 -1.54 -6.69 11.15
CA GLY A 265 -0.77 -6.85 12.37
C GLY A 265 -1.29 -5.93 13.46
N GLY A 266 -0.38 -5.33 14.20
CA GLY A 266 -0.75 -4.29 15.13
C GLY A 266 -1.58 -4.75 16.33
N ARG A 267 -2.03 -3.78 17.13
CA ARG A 267 -2.82 -4.06 18.36
C ARG A 267 -4.15 -3.31 18.42
N GLU A 268 -4.33 -2.26 17.63
CA GLU A 268 -5.50 -1.37 17.67
C GLU A 268 -5.73 -0.67 16.33
N ASP A 269 -5.91 -1.45 15.27
CA ASP A 269 -6.19 -0.85 13.96
C ASP A 269 -7.65 -0.39 13.87
N ARG A 270 -7.86 0.61 13.03
CA ARG A 270 -9.14 1.29 12.80
C ARG A 270 -9.38 1.36 11.30
N LEU A 271 -10.27 0.52 10.81
CA LEU A 271 -10.61 0.45 9.39
C LEU A 271 -11.99 1.06 9.18
N HIS A 272 -12.06 2.00 8.25
CA HIS A 272 -13.27 2.67 7.82
C HIS A 272 -13.41 2.44 6.32
N GLY A 273 -14.40 1.65 5.88
CA GLY A 273 -14.69 1.41 4.47
C GLY A 273 -15.07 2.72 3.78
N GLY A 274 -16.28 3.21 4.06
CA GLY A 274 -16.70 4.53 3.62
C GLY A 274 -17.97 4.46 2.80
N ASN A 275 -17.90 4.81 1.52
CA ASN A 275 -19.00 4.75 0.58
C ASN A 275 -18.73 3.69 -0.49
N GLY A 276 -19.42 2.57 -0.45
CA GLY A 276 -19.27 1.54 -1.46
C GLY A 276 -19.30 0.18 -0.80
N ASN A 277 -19.10 -0.87 -1.57
CA ASN A 277 -19.13 -2.22 -1.05
C ASN A 277 -17.70 -2.62 -0.70
N ASP A 278 -17.36 -2.50 0.57
CA ASP A 278 -15.99 -2.60 1.05
C ASP A 278 -15.68 -3.98 1.63
N ALA A 279 -14.39 -4.30 1.71
CA ALA A 279 -13.88 -5.55 2.25
C ALA A 279 -12.76 -5.27 3.27
N LEU A 280 -13.11 -5.35 4.55
CA LEU A 280 -12.26 -5.00 5.69
C LEU A 280 -11.78 -6.27 6.39
N PHE A 281 -10.46 -6.42 6.54
CA PHE A 281 -9.82 -7.59 7.13
C PHE A 281 -8.86 -7.20 8.26
N GLU A 282 -9.25 -7.58 9.47
CA GLU A 282 -8.44 -7.39 10.66
C GLU A 282 -7.84 -8.70 11.13
N ASN A 283 -6.51 -8.78 11.07
CA ASN A 283 -5.72 -9.91 11.54
C ASN A 283 -4.62 -9.37 12.46
N GLY A 284 -4.82 -9.46 13.78
CA GLY A 284 -3.88 -8.90 14.74
C GLY A 284 -2.73 -9.84 15.13
N GLU A 285 -1.71 -9.27 15.78
CA GLU A 285 -0.66 -10.05 16.44
C GLU A 285 -1.13 -10.52 17.82
N SER A 286 -1.41 -11.82 17.96
CA SER A 286 -1.89 -12.48 19.19
C SER A 286 -1.42 -11.81 20.50
N ASN A 287 -2.34 -11.15 21.20
CA ASN A 287 -2.00 -10.32 22.37
C ASN A 287 -2.25 -11.05 23.72
N PRO A 288 -1.27 -11.08 24.65
CA PRO A 288 -1.40 -11.74 25.96
C PRO A 288 -2.24 -11.00 27.02
N ASN A 289 -2.70 -9.75 26.80
CA ASN A 289 -3.23 -8.89 27.89
C ASN A 289 -4.69 -8.39 27.75
N GLY A 290 -5.46 -8.83 26.75
CA GLY A 290 -6.94 -8.76 26.77
C GLY A 290 -7.64 -7.38 26.86
N LEU A 291 -6.98 -6.26 26.57
CA LEU A 291 -7.51 -4.90 26.82
C LEU A 291 -7.63 -3.97 25.58
N ARG A 292 -7.37 -4.46 24.37
CA ARG A 292 -7.35 -3.62 23.15
C ARG A 292 -8.34 -4.14 22.12
N TRP A 293 -8.86 -3.27 21.26
CA TRP A 293 -9.96 -3.58 20.33
C TRP A 293 -9.60 -3.07 18.94
N HIS A 294 -9.43 -4.00 18.00
CA HIS A 294 -9.48 -3.69 16.57
C HIS A 294 -10.88 -3.19 16.22
N LYS A 295 -10.98 -2.23 15.31
CA LYS A 295 -12.26 -1.63 14.95
C LYS A 295 -12.42 -1.56 13.45
N ALA A 296 -13.55 -2.07 12.97
CA ALA A 296 -13.91 -2.03 11.57
C ALA A 296 -15.31 -1.43 11.44
N TRP A 297 -15.44 -0.44 10.55
CA TRP A 297 -16.70 0.20 10.19
C TRP A 297 -16.86 0.10 8.69
N GLY A 298 -17.89 -0.60 8.21
CA GLY A 298 -18.24 -0.63 6.79
C GLY A 298 -18.73 0.74 6.32
N ASN A 299 -19.69 1.30 7.07
CA ASN A 299 -20.36 2.59 6.86
C ASN A 299 -21.53 2.56 5.86
N ASN A 300 -21.33 2.90 4.59
CA ASN A 300 -22.37 2.91 3.57
C ASN A 300 -22.02 1.92 2.46
N GLY A 301 -23.00 1.16 1.99
CA GLY A 301 -22.81 0.07 1.03
C GLY A 301 -22.80 -1.30 1.69
N ASP A 302 -22.89 -2.34 0.87
CA ASP A 302 -23.00 -3.73 1.33
C ASP A 302 -21.57 -4.26 1.61
N ASP A 303 -21.17 -4.27 2.89
CA ASP A 303 -19.77 -4.48 3.27
C ASP A 303 -19.46 -5.89 3.78
N ILE A 304 -18.20 -6.30 3.65
CA ILE A 304 -17.66 -7.52 4.26
C ILE A 304 -16.64 -7.14 5.34
N LEU A 305 -16.93 -7.48 6.59
CA LEU A 305 -16.04 -7.24 7.71
C LEU A 305 -15.58 -8.59 8.26
N PHE A 306 -14.29 -8.85 8.22
CA PHE A 306 -13.68 -10.06 8.76
C PHE A 306 -12.67 -9.71 9.85
N THR A 307 -12.82 -10.31 11.03
CA THR A 307 -11.83 -10.18 12.10
C THR A 307 -11.45 -11.55 12.67
N ASN A 308 -10.16 -11.77 12.95
CA ASN A 308 -9.71 -12.99 13.60
C ASN A 308 -8.74 -12.76 14.75
N SER A 309 -8.64 -13.77 15.63
CA SER A 309 -7.58 -13.94 16.64
C SER A 309 -7.45 -12.85 17.72
N GLU A 310 -8.44 -11.97 17.85
CA GLU A 310 -8.33 -10.69 18.60
C GLU A 310 -9.66 -10.27 19.24
N ASN A 311 -9.59 -9.32 20.19
CA ASN A 311 -10.76 -8.55 20.62
C ASN A 311 -11.11 -7.54 19.54
N SER A 312 -12.37 -7.46 19.15
CA SER A 312 -12.73 -6.74 17.93
C SER A 312 -14.11 -6.09 18.01
N ASN A 313 -14.28 -4.92 17.38
CA ASN A 313 -15.54 -4.17 17.34
C ASN A 313 -15.92 -3.84 15.90
N GLN A 314 -16.97 -4.47 15.39
CA GLN A 314 -17.44 -4.33 14.02
C GLN A 314 -18.76 -3.60 14.00
N GLU A 315 -18.89 -2.67 13.06
CA GLU A 315 -20.14 -2.04 12.69
C GLU A 315 -20.30 -2.14 11.18
N GLY A 316 -21.33 -2.84 10.71
CA GLY A 316 -21.62 -2.96 9.29
C GLY A 316 -21.96 -1.59 8.72
N GLY A 317 -23.12 -1.04 9.12
CA GLY A 317 -23.48 0.32 8.78
C GLY A 317 -24.93 0.51 8.41
N LYS A 318 -25.19 1.12 7.25
CA LYS A 318 -26.56 1.46 6.81
C LYS A 318 -27.18 0.42 5.89
N ASP A 319 -26.38 -0.37 5.19
CA ASP A 319 -26.82 -1.28 4.13
C ASP A 319 -26.58 -2.74 4.56
N ASN A 320 -26.58 -3.72 3.65
CA ASN A 320 -26.63 -5.13 4.05
C ASN A 320 -25.23 -5.71 4.18
N ASP A 321 -24.82 -5.93 5.42
CA ASP A 321 -23.42 -6.26 5.69
C ASP A 321 -23.23 -7.74 6.02
N VAL A 322 -22.03 -8.25 5.72
CA VAL A 322 -21.54 -9.57 6.14
C VAL A 322 -20.46 -9.36 7.17
N ILE A 323 -20.78 -9.67 8.42
CA ILE A 323 -19.83 -9.53 9.54
C ILE A 323 -19.42 -10.92 10.02
N ILE A 324 -18.12 -11.17 9.98
CA ILE A 324 -17.50 -12.43 10.34
C ILE A 324 -16.45 -12.19 11.43
N THR A 325 -16.59 -12.90 12.54
CA THR A 325 -15.62 -12.85 13.63
C THR A 325 -15.21 -14.25 14.08
N SER A 326 -13.91 -14.47 14.31
CA SER A 326 -13.39 -15.78 14.70
C SER A 326 -12.16 -15.69 15.61
N SER A 327 -12.36 -15.94 16.90
CA SER A 327 -11.30 -16.00 17.91
C SER A 327 -11.56 -17.06 18.99
N SER A 328 -10.51 -17.76 19.42
CA SER A 328 -10.63 -18.85 20.40
C SER A 328 -10.49 -18.42 21.87
N GLY A 329 -10.55 -17.11 22.16
CA GLY A 329 -10.29 -16.60 23.52
C GLY A 329 -10.55 -15.12 23.75
N PHE A 330 -11.20 -14.43 22.82
CA PHE A 330 -11.40 -12.99 22.87
C PHE A 330 -12.89 -12.62 22.74
N GLU A 331 -13.20 -11.37 23.07
CA GLU A 331 -14.54 -10.80 22.96
C GLU A 331 -14.67 -10.03 21.65
N ALA A 332 -15.72 -10.33 20.88
CA ALA A 332 -16.15 -9.49 19.76
C ALA A 332 -17.39 -8.68 20.14
N LYS A 333 -17.44 -7.42 19.68
CA LYS A 333 -18.60 -6.54 19.73
C LYS A 333 -19.09 -6.31 18.30
N ILE A 334 -20.26 -6.85 18.00
CA ILE A 334 -20.78 -6.83 16.63
C ILE A 334 -22.04 -5.99 16.59
N HIS A 335 -22.08 -5.02 15.68
CA HIS A 335 -23.23 -4.18 15.40
C HIS A 335 -23.58 -4.34 13.91
N GLY A 336 -24.69 -5.01 13.60
CA GLY A 336 -25.15 -5.17 12.21
C GLY A 336 -25.37 -3.81 11.54
N GLY A 337 -26.35 -3.05 12.04
CA GLY A 337 -26.60 -1.73 11.50
C GLY A 337 -28.08 -1.42 11.35
N LYS A 338 -28.47 -0.88 10.20
CA LYS A 338 -29.86 -0.46 9.91
C LYS A 338 -30.56 -1.31 8.83
N SER A 339 -29.89 -2.29 8.25
CA SER A 339 -30.40 -3.05 7.11
C SER A 339 -30.27 -4.56 7.35
N ALA A 340 -30.44 -5.40 6.32
CA ALA A 340 -30.59 -6.83 6.53
C ALA A 340 -29.24 -7.53 6.59
N ASP A 341 -28.62 -7.52 7.77
CA ASP A 341 -27.25 -7.99 7.95
C ASP A 341 -27.14 -9.51 8.16
N TYR A 342 -25.98 -10.04 7.80
CA TYR A 342 -25.55 -11.42 8.03
C TYR A 342 -24.40 -11.41 9.02
N ILE A 343 -24.63 -11.96 10.21
CA ILE A 343 -23.63 -11.98 11.27
C ILE A 343 -23.26 -13.43 11.57
N TRP A 344 -21.97 -13.73 11.48
CA TRP A 344 -21.42 -15.03 11.80
C TRP A 344 -20.26 -14.87 12.80
N SER A 345 -20.33 -15.58 13.92
CA SER A 345 -19.31 -15.51 14.95
C SER A 345 -18.94 -16.90 15.48
N ALA A 346 -17.64 -17.18 15.49
CA ALA A 346 -17.03 -18.32 16.14
C ALA A 346 -16.29 -17.95 17.44
N ASP A 347 -16.54 -16.76 17.98
CA ASP A 347 -15.85 -16.25 19.17
C ASP A 347 -16.26 -16.93 20.46
N ALA A 348 -15.33 -17.01 21.42
CA ALA A 348 -15.57 -17.57 22.75
C ALA A 348 -16.68 -16.83 23.52
N ALA A 349 -16.77 -15.50 23.39
CA ALA A 349 -17.77 -14.70 24.09
C ALA A 349 -18.27 -13.47 23.26
N PRO A 350 -18.95 -13.68 22.12
CA PRO A 350 -19.42 -12.59 21.30
C PRO A 350 -20.58 -11.85 21.98
N GLN A 351 -20.52 -10.53 21.88
CA GLN A 351 -21.56 -9.60 22.29
C GLN A 351 -21.99 -8.82 21.06
N GLY A 352 -23.29 -8.54 20.92
CA GLY A 352 -23.69 -7.75 19.76
C GLY A 352 -25.13 -7.33 19.72
N THR A 353 -25.42 -6.59 18.67
CA THR A 353 -26.76 -6.18 18.27
C THR A 353 -26.96 -6.53 16.82
N CYS A 354 -28.13 -7.05 16.48
CA CYS A 354 -28.51 -7.17 15.07
C CYS A 354 -28.77 -5.78 14.48
N GLY A 355 -29.13 -4.79 15.32
CA GLY A 355 -29.45 -3.45 14.89
C GLY A 355 -30.92 -3.32 14.49
N LYS A 356 -31.22 -2.32 13.65
CA LYS A 356 -32.59 -2.00 13.22
C LYS A 356 -32.80 -2.47 11.79
N GLY A 357 -33.03 -3.75 11.54
CA GLY A 357 -33.21 -4.26 10.18
C GLY A 357 -34.01 -5.55 10.09
N LYS A 358 -34.09 -6.12 8.88
CA LYS A 358 -34.60 -7.50 8.66
C LYS A 358 -33.43 -8.49 8.67
N ASP A 359 -32.62 -8.41 9.71
CA ASP A 359 -31.33 -9.10 9.82
C ASP A 359 -31.55 -10.60 9.66
N LYS A 360 -30.87 -11.22 8.71
CA LYS A 360 -31.26 -12.55 8.24
C LYS A 360 -30.73 -13.69 9.10
N GLY A 361 -29.81 -13.40 10.03
CA GLY A 361 -29.44 -14.31 11.10
C GLY A 361 -28.13 -13.91 11.78
N MET A 362 -28.09 -14.12 13.11
CA MET A 362 -26.84 -14.25 13.84
C MET A 362 -26.59 -15.75 14.03
N VAL A 363 -25.52 -16.27 13.41
CA VAL A 363 -25.10 -17.66 13.58
C VAL A 363 -23.91 -17.68 14.52
N PHE A 364 -24.12 -18.20 15.73
CA PHE A 364 -23.06 -18.42 16.73
C PHE A 364 -22.64 -19.89 16.70
N LEU A 365 -21.44 -20.16 16.21
CA LEU A 365 -20.83 -21.47 16.26
C LEU A 365 -19.82 -21.48 17.40
N ASN A 366 -20.24 -21.71 18.65
CA ASN A 366 -19.25 -22.09 19.64
C ASN A 366 -19.61 -23.28 20.51
N SER A 367 -18.58 -24.11 20.71
CA SER A 367 -18.58 -25.42 21.38
C SER A 367 -18.02 -25.36 22.80
N CYS A 368 -17.74 -24.18 23.36
CA CYS A 368 -17.14 -24.05 24.70
C CYS A 368 -17.75 -22.87 25.47
N GLU A 369 -18.51 -23.18 26.53
CA GLU A 369 -18.75 -22.46 27.81
C GLU A 369 -18.96 -20.92 27.87
N GLY A 370 -18.99 -20.17 26.76
CA GLY A 370 -19.25 -18.74 26.74
C GLY A 370 -20.74 -18.38 26.70
N THR A 371 -21.13 -17.31 27.41
CA THR A 371 -22.48 -16.75 27.31
C THR A 371 -22.51 -15.68 26.22
N THR A 372 -23.28 -15.92 25.16
CA THR A 372 -23.55 -14.94 24.10
C THR A 372 -24.61 -13.93 24.55
N TRP A 373 -24.37 -12.64 24.30
CA TRP A 373 -25.32 -11.57 24.63
C TRP A 373 -25.77 -10.83 23.36
N VAL A 374 -27.06 -10.94 23.03
CA VAL A 374 -27.70 -10.14 21.97
C VAL A 374 -28.65 -9.14 22.62
N LYS A 375 -28.33 -7.84 22.51
CA LYS A 375 -29.05 -6.79 23.28
C LYS A 375 -30.38 -6.35 22.67
N ASP A 376 -30.56 -6.48 21.37
CA ASP A 376 -31.71 -5.94 20.63
C ASP A 376 -32.29 -6.94 19.62
N TYR A 377 -32.22 -8.24 19.92
CA TYR A 377 -32.82 -9.28 19.10
C TYR A 377 -34.32 -9.02 18.88
N GLN A 378 -34.70 -8.70 17.63
CA GLN A 378 -36.08 -8.32 17.33
C GLN A 378 -37.04 -9.52 17.27
N GLY A 379 -36.55 -10.76 17.07
CA GLY A 379 -37.38 -11.95 16.86
C GLY A 379 -38.30 -11.87 15.63
N LEU A 380 -38.69 -13.00 15.02
CA LEU A 380 -39.50 -13.16 13.77
C LEU A 380 -39.02 -12.42 12.49
N LEU A 381 -38.33 -11.29 12.62
CA LEU A 381 -37.63 -10.53 11.58
C LEU A 381 -36.12 -10.82 11.60
N SER A 382 -35.57 -11.07 12.79
CA SER A 382 -34.25 -11.66 13.00
C SER A 382 -34.43 -13.10 13.46
N LYS A 383 -33.83 -14.08 12.77
CA LYS A 383 -33.89 -15.50 13.15
C LYS A 383 -32.68 -15.86 14.01
N VAL A 384 -32.93 -16.17 15.29
CA VAL A 384 -32.05 -17.04 16.10
C VAL A 384 -32.53 -18.45 15.87
N ASP A 385 -31.66 -19.27 15.30
CA ASP A 385 -31.97 -20.64 14.96
C ASP A 385 -32.14 -21.49 16.22
N LYS A 386 -33.40 -21.70 16.62
CA LYS A 386 -33.80 -22.80 17.49
C LYS A 386 -34.70 -23.72 16.68
N ARG A 387 -34.11 -24.86 16.31
CA ARG A 387 -34.62 -26.11 15.67
C ARG A 387 -36.12 -26.42 15.56
N SER A 388 -37.06 -25.79 16.26
CA SER A 388 -38.40 -26.39 16.53
C SER A 388 -39.62 -25.80 15.80
N ASN A 389 -39.51 -24.85 14.88
CA ASN A 389 -40.71 -24.21 14.25
C ASN A 389 -40.67 -24.10 12.70
N PHE A 390 -40.26 -25.15 11.99
CA PHE A 390 -40.11 -25.12 10.52
C PHE A 390 -41.22 -25.84 9.74
N ASN A 391 -42.15 -25.05 9.18
CA ASN A 391 -42.93 -25.39 7.98
C ASN A 391 -43.14 -24.09 7.19
N ASN A 392 -42.10 -23.64 6.46
CA ASN A 392 -42.16 -22.46 5.60
C ASN A 392 -41.33 -22.69 4.32
N PRO A 393 -41.89 -22.52 3.11
CA PRO A 393 -41.22 -22.78 1.83
C PRO A 393 -40.01 -21.88 1.51
N TYR A 394 -39.69 -20.86 2.32
CA TYR A 394 -38.41 -20.12 2.20
C TYR A 394 -37.21 -20.87 2.83
N TYR A 395 -37.43 -22.07 3.39
CA TYR A 395 -36.40 -22.93 3.95
C TYR A 395 -35.61 -23.72 2.88
N ASP A 396 -36.17 -23.96 1.69
CA ASP A 396 -35.51 -24.77 0.65
C ASP A 396 -34.32 -24.07 -0.03
N ALA A 397 -34.22 -22.73 0.09
CA ALA A 397 -33.05 -21.98 -0.38
C ALA A 397 -31.90 -21.99 0.65
N ALA A 398 -32.20 -22.19 1.94
CA ALA A 398 -31.21 -22.29 3.01
C ALA A 398 -30.76 -23.75 3.24
N ASN A 399 -31.61 -24.73 2.95
CA ASN A 399 -31.28 -26.16 2.96
C ASN A 399 -30.78 -26.72 1.62
N ALA A 400 -30.47 -25.86 0.63
CA ALA A 400 -29.64 -26.31 -0.49
C ALA A 400 -28.18 -26.59 -0.05
N VAL A 401 -27.81 -26.27 1.20
CA VAL A 401 -26.55 -26.69 1.81
C VAL A 401 -26.79 -27.09 3.27
N VAL A 402 -26.35 -28.32 3.59
CA VAL A 402 -26.32 -28.98 4.91
C VAL A 402 -27.58 -29.76 5.34
N GLU A 403 -27.83 -30.89 4.67
CA GLU A 403 -28.08 -32.14 5.40
C GLU A 403 -26.73 -32.86 5.57
N MET A 404 -26.20 -32.93 6.79
CA MET A 404 -25.13 -33.86 7.14
C MET A 404 -25.74 -35.14 7.69
N SER A 405 -25.61 -36.24 6.95
CA SER A 405 -26.01 -37.56 7.41
C SER A 405 -25.03 -38.07 8.45
N GLY A 406 -25.41 -38.09 9.73
CA GLY A 406 -24.73 -38.86 10.77
C GLY A 406 -24.92 -38.34 12.19
N GLU A 407 -25.25 -39.25 13.11
CA GLU A 407 -25.14 -38.99 14.56
C GLU A 407 -23.67 -38.92 14.96
N TYR A 408 -23.24 -37.79 15.54
CA TYR A 408 -21.93 -37.69 16.18
C TYR A 408 -22.09 -37.62 17.71
N SER A 409 -21.58 -38.66 18.36
CA SER A 409 -21.30 -38.70 19.79
C SER A 409 -19.79 -38.89 19.98
N GLY A 410 -19.18 -38.23 20.97
CA GLY A 410 -17.83 -38.56 21.40
C GLY A 410 -17.08 -37.48 22.18
N TYR A 411 -16.92 -37.74 23.49
CA TYR A 411 -15.95 -37.10 24.39
C TYR A 411 -14.53 -37.66 24.16
N ASN A 412 -13.52 -36.79 24.30
CA ASN A 412 -12.11 -37.00 24.71
C ASN A 412 -11.23 -38.15 24.14
N ASN A 413 -9.98 -37.74 23.84
CA ASN A 413 -8.73 -38.50 23.72
C ASN A 413 -8.41 -39.22 22.40
N GLY A 414 -7.48 -38.65 21.63
CA GLY A 414 -6.59 -39.41 20.75
C GLY A 414 -6.53 -38.86 19.32
N TRP A 415 -5.49 -38.09 19.04
CA TRP A 415 -5.14 -37.56 17.73
C TRP A 415 -5.13 -38.63 16.63
N ARG A 416 -5.65 -38.27 15.45
CA ARG A 416 -5.03 -38.62 14.17
C ARG A 416 -4.77 -37.34 13.38
N SER A 417 -3.49 -37.01 13.24
CA SER A 417 -2.98 -36.22 12.13
C SER A 417 -3.04 -37.10 10.87
N LEU A 418 -3.79 -36.65 9.87
CA LEU A 418 -3.64 -37.08 8.49
C LEU A 418 -3.53 -35.83 7.63
N GLY A 419 -2.29 -35.45 7.36
CA GLY A 419 -1.81 -35.06 6.03
C GLY A 419 -2.42 -33.83 5.36
N VAL A 420 -1.54 -32.83 5.17
CA VAL A 420 -1.69 -31.55 4.46
C VAL A 420 -2.59 -30.54 5.19
N ARG A 421 -1.94 -29.52 5.77
CA ARG A 421 -2.59 -28.32 6.30
C ARG A 421 -3.11 -27.48 5.12
N PRO A 422 -4.42 -27.30 4.92
CA PRO A 422 -4.90 -26.34 3.94
C PRO A 422 -4.83 -24.93 4.54
N THR A 423 -4.31 -24.03 3.73
CA THR A 423 -3.93 -22.64 3.99
C THR A 423 -5.13 -21.70 4.24
N PRO A 424 -4.89 -20.53 4.87
CA PRO A 424 -5.89 -19.48 5.01
C PRO A 424 -6.22 -18.78 3.68
N LEU A 425 -7.51 -18.50 3.54
CA LEU A 425 -8.24 -17.46 2.81
C LEU A 425 -7.59 -16.71 1.61
N TYR A 426 -7.41 -17.29 0.42
CA TYR A 426 -6.75 -16.57 -0.70
C TYR A 426 -7.55 -15.37 -1.25
N ASP A 427 -7.11 -14.18 -0.83
CA ASP A 427 -6.85 -12.90 -1.51
C ASP A 427 -7.83 -12.31 -2.55
N ILE A 428 -8.00 -11.00 -2.38
CA ILE A 428 -8.84 -10.06 -3.10
C ILE A 428 -8.02 -9.44 -4.27
N VAL A 429 -6.68 -9.35 -4.18
CA VAL A 429 -5.83 -8.94 -5.33
C VAL A 429 -4.71 -9.94 -5.56
N SER A 430 -4.86 -10.88 -6.50
CA SER A 430 -3.77 -11.82 -6.79
C SER A 430 -2.49 -11.04 -7.16
N SER A 431 -1.35 -11.44 -6.60
CA SER A 431 -0.03 -10.84 -6.90
C SER A 431 0.30 -10.79 -8.40
N ALA A 432 -0.33 -11.63 -9.22
CA ALA A 432 -0.25 -11.61 -10.68
C ALA A 432 -0.99 -10.42 -11.33
N VAL A 433 -2.08 -9.94 -10.73
CA VAL A 433 -2.84 -8.76 -11.21
C VAL A 433 -2.07 -7.49 -10.88
N PHE A 434 -1.58 -7.35 -9.65
CA PHE A 434 -0.71 -6.24 -9.29
C PHE A 434 0.61 -6.25 -10.07
N GLY A 435 1.19 -7.44 -10.31
CA GLY A 435 2.34 -7.60 -11.20
C GLY A 435 2.09 -7.14 -12.64
N ARG A 436 0.85 -7.25 -13.14
CA ARG A 436 0.46 -6.72 -14.46
C ARG A 436 0.36 -5.20 -14.45
N TRP A 437 -0.25 -4.59 -13.43
CA TRP A 437 -0.26 -3.14 -13.23
C TRP A 437 1.17 -2.58 -13.18
N LEU A 438 2.06 -3.22 -12.40
CA LEU A 438 3.49 -2.85 -12.34
C LEU A 438 4.19 -2.92 -13.70
N SER A 439 3.72 -3.76 -14.63
CA SER A 439 4.35 -4.01 -15.93
C SER A 439 3.84 -3.11 -17.06
N ASP A 440 2.66 -2.50 -16.92
CA ASP A 440 2.06 -1.63 -17.93
C ASP A 440 1.66 -0.29 -17.32
N GLN A 441 2.66 0.53 -17.01
CA GLN A 441 2.49 1.90 -16.51
C GLN A 441 2.00 2.88 -17.60
N SER A 442 1.69 2.40 -18.81
CA SER A 442 1.46 3.23 -20.00
C SER A 442 0.07 3.11 -20.64
N THR A 443 -0.81 2.24 -20.12
CA THR A 443 -2.17 2.08 -20.67
C THR A 443 -3.25 2.37 -19.63
N LEU A 444 -4.30 3.08 -20.08
CA LEU A 444 -5.52 3.36 -19.32
C LEU A 444 -6.12 2.04 -18.80
N PRO A 445 -6.50 1.95 -17.51
CA PRO A 445 -6.75 0.68 -16.87
C PRO A 445 -8.09 0.10 -17.32
N TYR A 446 -8.05 -0.97 -18.12
CA TYR A 446 -9.19 -1.87 -18.24
C TYR A 446 -9.13 -2.87 -17.08
N SER A 447 -9.95 -2.58 -16.08
CA SER A 447 -10.13 -3.33 -14.84
C SER A 447 -10.77 -4.69 -15.08
N TYR A 448 -9.94 -5.72 -15.26
CA TYR A 448 -10.34 -7.11 -15.02
C TYR A 448 -9.91 -7.46 -13.60
N TYR A 449 -10.85 -7.40 -12.65
CA TYR A 449 -10.63 -7.92 -11.30
C TYR A 449 -11.65 -9.02 -11.04
N GLU A 450 -11.16 -10.25 -11.08
CA GLU A 450 -11.88 -11.44 -10.65
C GLU A 450 -11.57 -11.62 -9.16
N TRP A 451 -12.52 -11.26 -8.30
CA TRP A 451 -12.38 -11.42 -6.86
C TRP A 451 -12.83 -12.82 -6.51
N ARG A 452 -11.89 -13.69 -6.16
CA ARG A 452 -12.18 -15.03 -5.66
C ARG A 452 -11.85 -15.05 -4.18
N VAL A 453 -12.86 -14.88 -3.32
CA VAL A 453 -12.66 -15.02 -1.87
C VAL A 453 -12.97 -16.46 -1.50
N ASP A 454 -11.93 -17.29 -1.41
CA ASP A 454 -12.03 -18.60 -0.79
C ASP A 454 -11.90 -18.44 0.72
N TYR A 455 -12.84 -18.92 1.53
CA TYR A 455 -12.68 -18.91 2.98
C TYR A 455 -12.71 -20.28 3.62
N ASN A 456 -11.78 -20.46 4.58
CA ASN A 456 -11.64 -21.62 5.42
C ASN A 456 -11.78 -21.18 6.87
N VAL A 457 -12.87 -21.59 7.49
CA VAL A 457 -13.08 -21.39 8.91
C VAL A 457 -12.43 -22.54 9.67
N GLY A 458 -11.19 -22.35 10.12
CA GLY A 458 -10.54 -23.16 11.17
C GLY A 458 -10.84 -24.66 11.16
N SER A 459 -11.03 -25.26 12.35
CA SER A 459 -11.26 -26.70 12.53
C SER A 459 -12.65 -27.19 12.08
N SER A 460 -13.53 -26.32 11.56
CA SER A 460 -14.89 -26.65 11.16
C SER A 460 -15.05 -27.00 9.67
N GLY A 461 -14.01 -26.82 8.84
CA GLY A 461 -13.98 -27.36 7.46
C GLY A 461 -15.05 -26.80 6.53
N ILE A 462 -15.50 -25.56 6.78
CA ILE A 462 -16.45 -24.87 5.91
C ILE A 462 -15.66 -24.17 4.81
N TYR A 463 -16.07 -24.43 3.56
CA TYR A 463 -15.50 -23.85 2.34
C TYR A 463 -16.58 -23.04 1.63
N GLY A 464 -16.27 -21.82 1.24
CA GLY A 464 -17.11 -21.03 0.34
C GLY A 464 -16.24 -20.22 -0.61
N THR A 465 -16.74 -19.98 -1.81
CA THR A 465 -16.12 -19.09 -2.78
C THR A 465 -17.12 -18.02 -3.20
N TYR A 466 -16.71 -16.75 -3.03
CA TYR A 466 -17.41 -15.60 -3.60
C TYR A 466 -16.75 -15.20 -4.92
N PHE A 467 -17.56 -14.86 -5.92
CA PHE A 467 -17.11 -14.30 -7.18
C PHE A 467 -17.82 -12.98 -7.43
N ASN A 468 -17.04 -11.91 -7.62
CA ASN A 468 -17.55 -10.67 -8.19
C ASN A 468 -16.97 -10.50 -9.59
N CYS A 469 -17.83 -10.22 -10.57
CA CYS A 469 -17.45 -9.96 -11.95
C CYS A 469 -17.92 -8.56 -12.32
N MET A 470 -17.00 -7.68 -12.68
CA MET A 470 -17.32 -6.38 -13.28
C MET A 470 -17.13 -6.42 -14.80
N GLU A 471 -18.15 -5.99 -15.53
CA GLU A 471 -18.07 -5.67 -16.95
C GLU A 471 -18.77 -4.31 -17.16
N ASN A 472 -18.04 -3.32 -17.70
CA ASN A 472 -18.61 -2.07 -18.24
C ASN A 472 -19.60 -1.33 -17.33
N ASN A 473 -19.18 -0.96 -16.10
CA ASN A 473 -19.97 -0.15 -15.16
C ASN A 473 -21.30 -0.78 -14.71
N VAL A 474 -21.39 -2.12 -14.72
CA VAL A 474 -22.51 -2.87 -14.14
C VAL A 474 -21.93 -3.99 -13.29
N ALA A 475 -22.19 -3.93 -11.98
CA ALA A 475 -21.91 -5.05 -11.07
C ALA A 475 -22.90 -6.18 -11.38
N TYR A 476 -22.40 -7.36 -11.74
CA TYR A 476 -23.22 -8.56 -11.83
C TYR A 476 -23.06 -9.38 -10.55
N MET A 477 -24.17 -9.67 -9.86
CA MET A 477 -24.21 -10.79 -8.93
C MET A 477 -24.05 -12.08 -9.72
N CYS A 478 -22.92 -12.76 -9.60
CA CYS A 478 -22.74 -14.07 -10.21
C CYS A 478 -22.30 -15.10 -9.17
N ARG A 479 -23.34 -15.77 -8.64
CA ARG A 479 -23.33 -17.14 -8.12
C ARG A 479 -22.42 -17.42 -6.91
N HIS A 480 -23.06 -17.51 -5.76
CA HIS A 480 -22.55 -18.22 -4.59
C HIS A 480 -22.42 -19.72 -4.92
N ILE A 481 -21.21 -20.28 -4.79
CA ILE A 481 -20.97 -21.72 -4.95
C ILE A 481 -20.43 -22.28 -3.64
N ILE A 482 -21.21 -23.14 -3.01
CA ILE A 482 -20.72 -24.07 -1.99
C ILE A 482 -20.57 -25.41 -2.70
N GLN A 483 -19.35 -25.79 -3.06
CA GLN A 483 -19.08 -27.09 -3.67
C GLN A 483 -18.06 -27.88 -2.86
N GLN A 484 -18.52 -29.02 -2.35
CA GLN A 484 -17.66 -30.20 -2.18
C GLN A 484 -17.66 -30.95 -3.50
N THR A 485 -16.74 -30.63 -4.42
CA THR A 485 -16.30 -31.59 -5.44
C THR A 485 -14.87 -31.25 -5.81
N GLU A 486 -13.93 -31.99 -5.25
CA GLU A 486 -12.56 -31.99 -5.74
C GLU A 486 -12.56 -32.53 -7.18
N THR A 487 -12.12 -31.71 -8.13
CA THR A 487 -11.77 -32.19 -9.47
C THR A 487 -10.25 -32.29 -9.50
N CYS A 488 -9.72 -33.50 -9.47
CA CYS A 488 -8.29 -33.74 -9.57
C CYS A 488 -7.89 -33.65 -11.04
N TYR A 489 -6.67 -33.21 -11.33
CA TYR A 489 -6.15 -33.18 -12.70
C TYR A 489 -4.88 -34.03 -12.76
N ASN A 490 -4.73 -34.83 -13.82
CA ASN A 490 -3.48 -35.54 -14.06
C ASN A 490 -2.39 -34.56 -14.54
N SER A 491 -1.14 -35.03 -14.65
CA SER A 491 -0.01 -34.21 -15.14
C SER A 491 -0.14 -33.72 -16.59
N SER A 492 -1.19 -34.15 -17.32
CA SER A 492 -1.52 -33.72 -18.68
C SER A 492 -2.69 -32.72 -18.71
N GLY A 493 -3.27 -32.37 -17.55
CA GLY A 493 -4.38 -31.41 -17.44
C GLY A 493 -5.78 -32.01 -17.62
N ASP A 494 -5.92 -33.35 -17.71
CA ASP A 494 -7.24 -33.99 -17.80
C ASP A 494 -7.87 -34.18 -16.42
N SER A 495 -9.19 -33.96 -16.31
CA SER A 495 -9.93 -34.19 -15.06
C SER A 495 -9.99 -35.68 -14.70
N ILE A 496 -9.64 -36.02 -13.47
CA ILE A 496 -9.70 -37.36 -12.89
C ILE A 496 -10.49 -37.33 -11.56
N SER A 497 -11.08 -38.46 -11.17
CA SER A 497 -11.70 -38.61 -9.85
C SER A 497 -10.63 -38.63 -8.75
N CYS A 498 -10.83 -37.84 -7.70
CA CYS A 498 -9.99 -37.86 -6.50
C CYS A 498 -10.26 -39.13 -5.70
N SER A 499 -9.18 -39.84 -5.33
CA SER A 499 -9.22 -41.10 -4.58
C SER A 499 -8.94 -40.90 -3.10
#